data_AF-A0A956B3S1-F1
#
_entry.id   AF-A0A956B3S1-F1
#
_cell.length_a   1.000
_cell.length_b   1.000
_cell.length_c   1.000
_cell.angle_alpha   90.00
_cell.angle_beta   90.00
_cell.angle_gamma   90.00
#
_symmetry.space_group_name_H-M   'P 1'
#
loop_
_entity.id
_entity.type
_entity.pdbx_description
1 polymer ?
#
loop_
_entity_poly.entity_id
_entity_poly.type
_entity_poly.pdbx_seq_one_letter_code
_entity_poly.pdbx_strand_id
1 'polypeptide(L)'
;MEPGLFGSWERFKTSFATPIERDGDAARAEALSRAIRPFVLRRTKRAVAPELPPRTDVVVDVVLSEPERALYEDVRLATLARLEEGTSEEPAGQGGRFQVLAALTRLRQLACHPRLDDPASEVPSAKLARVMHLVEDLLAEGQRALVFSQFTQHLALVQEALQAAGIPYLHLDGSTPEAERARRVDAFQAGEAALFLISLKAGGTGLNLTAADNVILLDPWWNPAVEDQATDRAHRIGRDAPVTVYRLVAQNTVEDAIYALHATKRALVGQVLDGTGAAAAMDMDELMGLIRGDAGR
;
A
#
# COMPACT_ATOMS: atom_id res chain seq x y z
N MET A 1 -1.18 -26.47 11.97
CA MET A 1 -1.05 -26.19 13.41
C MET A 1 -1.69 -27.34 14.16
N GLU A 2 -1.08 -27.82 15.24
CA GLU A 2 -1.75 -28.81 16.09
C GLU A 2 -3.03 -28.21 16.70
N PRO A 3 -4.18 -28.88 16.58
CA PRO A 3 -5.39 -28.45 17.28
C PRO A 3 -5.14 -28.50 18.79
N GLY A 4 -5.16 -27.33 19.46
CA GLY A 4 -5.10 -27.24 20.93
C GLY A 4 -3.98 -26.39 21.53
N LEU A 5 -3.00 -25.91 20.76
CA LEU A 5 -1.84 -25.17 21.28
C LEU A 5 -2.21 -23.93 22.13
N PHE A 6 -3.31 -23.27 21.81
CA PHE A 6 -3.79 -22.08 22.52
C PHE A 6 -5.22 -22.23 23.09
N GLY A 7 -5.77 -23.45 23.07
CA GLY A 7 -7.15 -23.70 23.46
C GLY A 7 -8.17 -23.01 22.52
N SER A 8 -9.24 -22.46 23.09
CA SER A 8 -10.26 -21.71 22.34
C SER A 8 -9.78 -20.31 21.97
N TRP A 9 -10.41 -19.74 20.94
CA TRP A 9 -10.18 -18.35 20.52
C TRP A 9 -10.32 -17.35 21.68
N GLU A 10 -11.35 -17.51 22.52
CA GLU A 10 -11.57 -16.67 23.71
C GLU A 10 -10.40 -16.71 24.69
N ARG A 11 -9.82 -17.89 24.91
CA ARG A 11 -8.68 -18.08 25.80
C ARG A 11 -7.42 -17.43 25.22
N PHE A 12 -7.21 -17.58 23.92
CA PHE A 12 -6.11 -16.92 23.20
C PHE A 12 -6.23 -15.39 23.26
N LYS A 13 -7.43 -14.86 23.00
CA LYS A 13 -7.70 -13.42 23.01
C LYS A 13 -7.45 -12.80 24.39
N THR A 14 -7.86 -13.49 25.45
CA THR A 14 -7.67 -13.03 26.83
C THR A 14 -6.21 -13.19 27.29
N SER A 15 -5.52 -14.26 26.88
CA SER A 15 -4.19 -14.60 27.40
C SER A 15 -3.05 -13.96 26.59
N PHE A 16 -3.26 -13.63 25.32
CA PHE A 16 -2.22 -13.14 24.43
C PHE A 16 -2.65 -11.91 23.64
N ALA A 17 -3.72 -11.97 22.85
CA ALA A 17 -4.04 -10.88 21.92
C ALA A 17 -4.31 -9.53 22.62
N THR A 18 -5.24 -9.48 23.58
CA THR A 18 -5.61 -8.23 24.26
C THR A 18 -4.45 -7.63 25.07
N PRO A 19 -3.71 -8.40 25.90
CA PRO A 19 -2.57 -7.85 26.63
C PRO A 19 -1.41 -7.37 25.75
N ILE A 20 -1.18 -8.01 24.60
CA ILE A 20 -0.11 -7.62 23.67
C ILE A 20 -0.52 -6.38 22.87
N GLU A 21 -1.73 -6.37 22.30
CA GLU A 21 -2.19 -5.32 21.39
C GLU A 21 -2.58 -4.04 22.12
N ARG A 22 -3.24 -4.15 23.28
CA ARG A 22 -3.75 -2.98 24.02
C ARG A 22 -2.78 -2.48 25.09
N ASP A 23 -2.19 -3.41 25.84
CA ASP A 23 -1.41 -3.07 27.04
C ASP A 23 0.12 -3.12 26.77
N GLY A 24 0.54 -3.48 25.56
CA GLY A 24 1.95 -3.51 25.14
C GLY A 24 2.81 -4.51 25.92
N ASP A 25 2.21 -5.61 26.41
CA ASP A 25 2.89 -6.59 27.27
C ASP A 25 3.96 -7.39 26.50
N ALA A 26 5.20 -6.90 26.57
CA ALA A 26 6.36 -7.50 25.91
C ALA A 26 6.66 -8.92 26.40
N ALA A 27 6.38 -9.24 27.67
CA ALA A 27 6.62 -10.57 28.22
C ALA A 27 5.65 -11.61 27.63
N ARG A 28 4.39 -11.22 27.43
CA ARG A 28 3.40 -12.07 26.73
C ARG A 28 3.69 -12.22 25.25
N ALA A 29 4.17 -11.17 24.59
CA ALA A 29 4.63 -11.23 23.20
C ALA A 29 5.79 -12.23 23.04
N GLU A 30 6.77 -12.21 23.95
CA GLU A 30 7.88 -13.16 23.95
C GLU A 30 7.45 -14.60 24.27
N ALA A 31 6.49 -14.78 25.20
CA ALA A 31 5.92 -16.09 25.51
C ALA A 31 5.16 -16.69 24.30
N LEU A 32 4.36 -15.87 23.60
CA LEU A 32 3.67 -16.28 22.38
C LEU A 32 4.66 -16.63 21.28
N SER A 33 5.67 -15.78 21.08
CA SER A 33 6.72 -15.98 20.08
C SER A 33 7.46 -17.31 20.29
N ARG A 34 7.83 -17.64 21.54
CA ARG A 34 8.45 -18.93 21.88
C ARG A 34 7.54 -20.13 21.60
N ALA A 35 6.24 -20.02 21.86
CA ALA A 35 5.28 -21.09 21.64
C ALA A 35 5.07 -21.39 20.14
N ILE A 36 5.10 -20.37 19.27
CA ILE A 36 4.92 -20.54 17.82
C ILE A 36 6.24 -20.82 17.08
N ARG A 37 7.40 -20.50 17.67
CA ARG A 37 8.74 -20.62 17.06
C ARG A 37 9.03 -22.00 16.41
N PRO A 38 8.65 -23.15 17.00
CA PRO A 38 8.90 -24.47 16.39
C PRO A 38 8.08 -24.71 15.11
N PHE A 39 6.97 -23.98 14.94
CA PHE A 39 6.02 -24.14 13.84
C PHE A 39 6.13 -23.03 12.78
N VAL A 40 6.87 -21.97 13.07
CA VAL A 40 7.09 -20.81 12.19
C VAL A 40 8.52 -20.85 11.65
N LEU A 41 8.67 -21.28 10.40
CA LEU A 41 9.96 -21.29 9.72
C LEU A 41 10.28 -19.87 9.21
N ARG A 42 10.94 -19.07 10.05
CA ARG A 42 11.34 -17.69 9.71
C ARG A 42 12.71 -17.67 9.05
N ARG A 43 12.75 -17.41 7.74
CA ARG A 43 13.98 -17.05 7.02
C ARG A 43 13.89 -15.57 6.62
N THR A 44 14.72 -14.71 7.20
CA THR A 44 14.87 -13.32 6.74
C THR A 44 15.76 -13.30 5.50
N LYS A 45 15.49 -12.45 4.49
CA LYS A 45 16.31 -12.37 3.26
C LYS A 45 17.81 -12.20 3.55
N ARG A 46 18.18 -11.46 4.61
CA ARG A 46 19.57 -11.32 5.12
C ARG A 46 20.22 -12.64 5.56
N ALA A 47 19.45 -13.64 5.96
CA ALA A 47 19.96 -14.93 6.42
C ALA A 47 20.11 -15.97 5.29
N VAL A 48 19.62 -15.68 4.07
CA VAL A 48 19.61 -16.64 2.95
C VAL A 48 20.32 -16.13 1.70
N ALA A 49 20.61 -14.83 1.58
CA ALA A 49 21.36 -14.27 0.45
C ALA A 49 22.15 -13.03 0.89
N PRO A 50 23.42 -13.17 1.31
CA PRO A 50 24.31 -12.04 1.61
C PRO A 50 24.70 -11.21 0.37
N GLU A 51 24.33 -11.65 -0.84
CA GLU A 51 24.70 -11.06 -2.13
C GLU A 51 23.59 -10.18 -2.76
N LEU A 52 22.47 -9.94 -2.07
CA LEU A 52 21.44 -9.06 -2.62
C LEU A 52 21.92 -7.59 -2.64
N PRO A 53 21.86 -6.91 -3.79
CA PRO A 53 22.21 -5.49 -3.92
C PRO A 53 21.38 -4.63 -2.96
N PRO A 54 21.89 -3.48 -2.51
CA PRO A 54 21.15 -2.62 -1.60
C PRO A 54 19.83 -2.16 -2.23
N ARG A 55 18.75 -2.28 -1.44
CA ARG A 55 17.45 -1.66 -1.73
C ARG A 55 17.44 -0.29 -1.06
N THR A 56 17.07 0.74 -1.82
CA THR A 56 16.88 2.10 -1.31
C THR A 56 15.39 2.42 -1.30
N ASP A 57 14.83 2.77 -0.15
CA ASP A 57 13.45 3.22 -0.02
C ASP A 57 13.42 4.74 0.10
N VAL A 58 12.70 5.41 -0.81
CA VAL A 58 12.53 6.86 -0.87
C VAL A 58 11.06 7.19 -0.70
N VAL A 59 10.75 8.03 0.29
CA VAL A 59 9.42 8.64 0.41
C VAL A 59 9.42 9.90 -0.43
N VAL A 60 8.46 9.98 -1.36
CA VAL A 60 8.24 11.13 -2.23
C VAL A 60 7.01 11.85 -1.71
N ASP A 61 7.26 12.91 -0.97
CA ASP A 61 6.21 13.76 -0.45
C ASP A 61 5.49 14.51 -1.58
N VAL A 62 4.16 14.44 -1.55
CA VAL A 62 3.28 15.14 -2.48
C VAL A 62 2.48 16.18 -1.69
N VAL A 63 2.70 17.45 -1.98
CA VAL A 63 1.90 18.55 -1.44
C VAL A 63 0.73 18.77 -2.39
N LEU A 64 -0.50 18.57 -1.88
CA LEU A 64 -1.71 18.88 -2.64
C LEU A 64 -1.76 20.37 -3.00
N SER A 65 -2.16 20.71 -4.22
CA SER A 65 -2.45 22.09 -4.60
C SER A 65 -3.61 22.67 -3.79
N GLU A 66 -3.76 23.99 -3.80
CA GLU A 66 -4.88 24.67 -3.11
C GLU A 66 -6.27 24.10 -3.48
N PRO A 67 -6.64 23.93 -4.77
CA PRO A 67 -7.94 23.37 -5.11
C PRO A 67 -8.08 21.88 -4.74
N GLU A 68 -7.00 21.09 -4.81
CA GLU A 68 -7.01 19.69 -4.30
C GLU A 68 -7.24 19.65 -2.79
N ARG A 69 -6.56 20.53 -2.05
CA ARG A 69 -6.68 20.62 -0.59
C ARG A 69 -8.09 21.01 -0.17
N ALA A 70 -8.67 22.02 -0.83
CA ALA A 70 -10.04 22.46 -0.56
C ALA A 70 -11.03 21.31 -0.78
N LEU A 71 -10.98 20.66 -1.95
CA LEU A 71 -11.85 19.51 -2.25
C LEU A 71 -11.68 18.37 -1.24
N TYR A 72 -10.44 18.04 -0.88
CA TYR A 72 -10.13 16.98 0.07
C TYR A 72 -10.70 17.29 1.47
N GLU A 73 -10.48 18.50 1.98
CA GLU A 73 -10.96 18.90 3.31
C GLU A 73 -12.49 19.03 3.36
N ASP A 74 -13.13 19.57 2.32
CA ASP A 74 -14.59 19.65 2.23
C ASP A 74 -15.22 18.25 2.33
N VAL A 75 -14.69 17.29 1.57
CA VAL A 75 -15.16 15.90 1.63
C VAL A 75 -14.85 15.25 2.97
N ARG A 76 -13.68 15.52 3.56
CA ARG A 76 -13.28 14.96 4.86
C ARG A 76 -14.19 15.45 5.98
N LEU A 77 -14.43 16.75 6.08
CA LEU A 77 -15.29 17.35 7.10
C LEU A 77 -16.74 16.91 6.95
N ALA A 78 -17.28 16.91 5.73
CA ALA A 78 -18.64 16.42 5.48
C ALA A 78 -18.79 14.93 5.84
N THR A 79 -17.74 14.14 5.57
CA THR A 79 -17.70 12.72 5.92
C THR A 79 -17.66 12.50 7.43
N LEU A 80 -16.85 13.27 8.16
CA LEU A 80 -16.79 13.23 9.62
C LEU A 80 -18.13 13.57 10.26
N ALA A 81 -18.74 14.69 9.86
CA ALA A 81 -20.03 15.12 10.40
C ALA A 81 -21.10 14.01 10.24
N ARG A 82 -21.20 13.42 9.04
CA ARG A 82 -22.14 12.32 8.78
C ARG A 82 -21.87 11.07 9.61
N LEU A 83 -20.61 10.70 9.81
CA LEU A 83 -20.24 9.53 10.60
C LEU A 83 -20.53 9.75 12.09
N GLU A 84 -20.31 10.96 12.60
CA GLU A 84 -20.58 11.32 14.01
C GLU A 84 -22.09 11.43 14.28
N GLU A 85 -22.87 11.95 13.34
CA GLU A 85 -24.35 11.96 13.42
C GLU A 85 -24.91 10.52 13.40
N GLY A 86 -24.43 9.69 12.48
CA GLY A 86 -24.91 8.30 12.29
C GLY A 86 -24.54 7.32 13.40
N THR A 87 -23.51 7.60 14.20
CA THR A 87 -23.17 6.79 15.39
C THR A 87 -24.18 6.90 16.53
N SER A 88 -25.11 7.85 16.45
CA SER A 88 -26.10 8.11 17.51
C SER A 88 -27.34 7.21 17.45
N GLU A 89 -27.66 6.65 16.28
CA GLU A 89 -28.99 6.06 16.02
C GLU A 89 -28.99 4.55 15.71
N GLU A 90 -27.86 3.92 15.39
CA GLU A 90 -27.75 2.47 15.19
C GLU A 90 -26.69 1.82 16.10
N PRO A 91 -26.92 0.60 16.63
CA PRO A 91 -25.91 -0.10 17.41
C PRO A 91 -24.68 -0.34 16.54
N ALA A 92 -23.49 -0.15 17.12
CA ALA A 92 -22.16 -0.32 16.54
C ALA A 92 -21.94 -1.74 15.95
N GLY A 93 -22.59 -2.02 14.82
CA GLY A 93 -22.53 -3.27 14.08
C GLY A 93 -21.68 -3.15 12.81
N GLN A 94 -21.83 -4.13 11.92
CA GLN A 94 -21.08 -4.20 10.65
C GLN A 94 -21.39 -3.03 9.69
N GLY A 95 -22.55 -2.37 9.83
CA GLY A 95 -22.98 -1.23 9.01
C GLY A 95 -22.12 0.03 9.18
N GLY A 96 -21.87 0.46 10.42
CA GLY A 96 -21.03 1.63 10.70
C GLY A 96 -19.59 1.43 10.22
N ARG A 97 -19.03 0.23 10.41
CA ARG A 97 -17.66 -0.08 9.95
C ARG A 97 -17.55 0.00 8.43
N PHE A 98 -18.55 -0.51 7.72
CA PHE A 98 -18.60 -0.43 6.27
C PHE A 98 -18.64 1.02 5.78
N GLN A 99 -19.41 1.89 6.44
CA GLN A 99 -19.46 3.31 6.11
C GLN A 99 -18.12 4.01 6.33
N VAL A 100 -17.41 3.72 7.43
CA VAL A 100 -16.07 4.25 7.70
C VAL A 100 -15.04 3.76 6.67
N LEU A 101 -15.08 2.48 6.28
CA LEU A 101 -14.19 1.94 5.25
C LEU A 101 -14.47 2.54 3.86
N ALA A 102 -15.74 2.79 3.53
CA ALA A 102 -16.12 3.48 2.30
C ALA A 102 -15.63 4.93 2.30
N ALA A 103 -15.79 5.64 3.41
CA ALA A 103 -15.26 6.99 3.64
C ALA A 103 -13.73 7.05 3.47
N LEU A 104 -13.00 6.14 4.12
CA LEU A 104 -11.55 6.03 3.98
C LEU A 104 -11.13 5.74 2.54
N THR A 105 -11.87 4.87 1.85
CA THR A 105 -11.59 4.58 0.43
C THR A 105 -11.74 5.82 -0.42
N ARG A 106 -12.81 6.59 -0.22
CA ARG A 106 -13.08 7.86 -0.91
C ARG A 106 -11.97 8.89 -0.67
N LEU A 107 -11.54 9.08 0.57
CA LEU A 107 -10.47 10.02 0.91
C LEU A 107 -9.13 9.59 0.29
N ARG A 108 -8.84 8.28 0.24
CA ARG A 108 -7.64 7.77 -0.44
C ARG A 108 -7.69 8.01 -1.95
N GLN A 109 -8.86 7.88 -2.57
CA GLN A 109 -9.05 8.23 -3.98
C GLN A 109 -8.77 9.72 -4.23
N LEU A 110 -9.30 10.61 -3.40
CA LEU A 110 -9.03 12.05 -3.49
C LEU A 110 -7.56 12.42 -3.28
N ALA A 111 -6.88 11.76 -2.34
CA ALA A 111 -5.44 11.92 -2.12
C ALA A 111 -4.57 11.41 -3.30
N CYS A 112 -5.12 10.49 -4.09
CA CYS A 112 -4.49 10.00 -5.31
C CYS A 112 -4.71 10.96 -6.48
N HIS A 113 -5.97 11.20 -6.83
CA HIS A 113 -6.36 12.05 -7.94
C HIS A 113 -7.86 12.42 -7.84
N PRO A 114 -8.26 13.71 -8.01
CA PRO A 114 -9.66 14.13 -7.94
C PRO A 114 -10.63 13.33 -8.83
N ARG A 115 -10.23 13.03 -10.08
CA ARG A 115 -10.95 12.15 -11.03
C ARG A 115 -11.26 10.72 -10.56
N LEU A 116 -10.69 10.27 -9.44
CA LEU A 116 -11.06 8.99 -8.82
C LEU A 116 -12.31 9.07 -7.94
N ASP A 117 -12.66 10.26 -7.47
CA ASP A 117 -13.93 10.54 -6.78
C ASP A 117 -14.99 11.03 -7.77
N ASP A 118 -14.64 12.01 -8.60
CA ASP A 118 -15.49 12.57 -9.64
C ASP A 118 -14.77 12.59 -11.00
N PRO A 119 -15.10 11.69 -11.94
CA PRO A 119 -14.47 11.63 -13.26
C PRO A 119 -14.53 12.93 -14.07
N ALA A 120 -15.49 13.82 -13.78
CA ALA A 120 -15.64 15.12 -14.43
C ALA A 120 -14.86 16.24 -13.74
N SER A 121 -14.16 15.96 -12.63
CA SER A 121 -13.36 16.94 -11.91
C SER A 121 -12.26 17.54 -12.79
N GLU A 122 -12.27 18.86 -12.91
CA GLU A 122 -11.22 19.65 -13.57
C GLU A 122 -10.07 20.04 -12.61
N VAL A 123 -10.19 19.69 -11.33
CA VAL A 123 -9.12 19.93 -10.34
C VAL A 123 -7.85 19.17 -10.75
N PRO A 124 -6.68 19.82 -10.83
CA PRO A 124 -5.43 19.17 -11.20
C PRO A 124 -5.00 18.13 -10.15
N SER A 125 -4.05 17.26 -10.49
CA SER A 125 -3.46 16.29 -9.56
C SER A 125 -1.98 16.55 -9.36
N ALA A 126 -1.60 17.01 -8.17
CA ALA A 126 -0.20 17.20 -7.78
C ALA A 126 0.56 15.87 -7.81
N LYS A 127 -0.10 14.77 -7.45
CA LYS A 127 0.49 13.43 -7.47
C LYS A 127 0.78 12.98 -8.90
N LEU A 128 -0.17 13.11 -9.83
CA LEU A 128 0.06 12.77 -11.24
C LEU A 128 1.22 13.57 -11.81
N ALA A 129 1.27 14.88 -11.55
CA ALA A 129 2.39 15.73 -11.97
C ALA A 129 3.72 15.24 -11.39
N ARG A 130 3.74 14.87 -10.09
CA ARG A 130 4.95 14.35 -9.44
C ARG A 130 5.42 13.01 -10.02
N VAL A 131 4.50 12.11 -10.34
CA VAL A 131 4.81 10.83 -11.01
C VAL A 131 5.40 11.07 -12.38
N MET A 132 4.82 11.98 -13.17
CA MET A 132 5.30 12.26 -14.52
C MET A 132 6.72 12.85 -14.49
N HIS A 133 7.02 13.79 -13.61
CA HIS A 133 8.39 14.30 -13.45
C HIS A 133 9.38 13.19 -13.02
N LEU A 134 8.99 12.34 -12.06
CA LEU A 134 9.83 11.22 -11.66
C LEU A 134 10.08 10.26 -12.82
N VAL A 135 9.05 9.94 -13.61
CA VAL A 135 9.18 9.10 -14.79
C VAL A 135 10.13 9.73 -15.81
N GLU A 136 9.99 11.02 -16.10
CA GLU A 136 10.87 11.75 -17.01
C GLU A 136 12.35 11.69 -16.57
N ASP A 137 12.62 11.91 -15.28
CA ASP A 137 13.97 11.82 -14.71
C ASP A 137 14.56 10.42 -14.89
N LEU A 138 13.79 9.37 -14.55
CA LEU A 138 14.24 7.98 -14.68
C LEU A 138 14.50 7.59 -16.14
N LEU A 139 13.65 8.05 -17.07
CA LEU A 139 13.81 7.78 -18.50
C LEU A 139 15.00 8.53 -19.10
N ALA A 140 15.27 9.76 -18.65
CA ALA A 140 16.45 10.52 -19.08
C ALA A 140 17.77 9.82 -18.68
N GLU A 141 17.76 9.08 -17.58
CA GLU A 141 18.87 8.24 -17.13
C GLU A 141 18.89 6.83 -17.76
N GLY A 142 17.94 6.53 -18.66
CA GLY A 142 17.81 5.21 -19.30
C GLY A 142 17.37 4.10 -18.34
N GLN A 143 16.80 4.46 -17.19
CA GLN A 143 16.37 3.51 -16.17
C GLN A 143 14.95 3.00 -16.45
N ARG A 144 14.68 1.77 -16.00
CA ARG A 144 13.36 1.15 -16.16
C ARG A 144 12.62 1.11 -14.83
N ALA A 145 11.30 1.29 -14.88
CA ALA A 145 10.47 1.37 -13.68
C ALA A 145 9.22 0.48 -13.75
N LEU A 146 8.90 -0.15 -12.63
CA LEU A 146 7.57 -0.70 -12.36
C LEU A 146 6.72 0.35 -11.66
N VAL A 147 5.48 0.54 -12.09
CA VAL A 147 4.54 1.49 -11.49
C VAL A 147 3.36 0.71 -10.93
N PHE A 148 3.11 0.82 -9.62
CA PHE A 148 2.06 0.10 -8.94
C PHE A 148 1.02 1.02 -8.32
N SER A 149 -0.23 0.58 -8.38
CA SER A 149 -1.35 1.17 -7.64
C SER A 149 -2.36 0.09 -7.27
N GLN A 150 -3.09 0.31 -6.18
CA GLN A 150 -4.24 -0.53 -5.82
C GLN A 150 -5.49 -0.17 -6.62
N PHE A 151 -5.54 1.05 -7.16
CA PHE A 151 -6.66 1.58 -7.93
C PHE A 151 -6.33 1.47 -9.41
N THR A 152 -7.00 0.57 -10.13
CA THR A 152 -6.83 0.43 -11.58
C THR A 152 -7.18 1.71 -12.33
N GLN A 153 -8.15 2.49 -11.83
CA GLN A 153 -8.48 3.81 -12.36
C GLN A 153 -7.33 4.81 -12.19
N HIS A 154 -6.52 4.70 -11.14
CA HIS A 154 -5.36 5.57 -10.97
C HIS A 154 -4.27 5.23 -12.00
N LEU A 155 -4.05 3.94 -12.27
CA LEU A 155 -3.20 3.51 -13.38
C LEU A 155 -3.71 4.04 -14.72
N ALA A 156 -5.03 4.01 -14.97
CA ALA A 156 -5.61 4.55 -16.19
C ALA A 156 -5.31 6.05 -16.37
N LEU A 157 -5.35 6.84 -15.31
CA LEU A 157 -4.98 8.27 -15.35
C LEU A 157 -3.49 8.47 -15.67
N VAL A 158 -2.62 7.61 -15.13
CA VAL A 158 -1.19 7.61 -15.50
C VAL A 158 -1.01 7.19 -16.96
N GLN A 159 -1.76 6.20 -17.45
CA GLN A 159 -1.73 5.79 -18.86
C GLN A 159 -2.13 6.94 -19.79
N GLU A 160 -3.19 7.68 -19.48
CA GLU A 160 -3.61 8.87 -20.22
C GLU A 160 -2.46 9.90 -20.31
N ALA A 161 -1.80 10.19 -19.19
CA ALA A 161 -0.68 11.13 -19.14
C ALA A 161 0.54 10.65 -19.94
N LEU A 162 0.90 9.36 -19.83
CA LEU A 162 2.00 8.76 -20.59
C LEU A 162 1.72 8.77 -22.10
N GLN A 163 0.47 8.48 -22.51
CA GLN A 163 0.05 8.56 -23.91
C GLN A 163 0.15 9.99 -24.46
N ALA A 164 -0.31 10.98 -23.70
CA ALA A 164 -0.21 12.38 -24.07
C ALA A 164 1.26 12.84 -24.23
N ALA A 165 2.16 12.29 -23.40
CA ALA A 165 3.60 12.54 -23.48
C ALA A 165 4.33 11.69 -24.54
N GLY A 166 3.65 10.75 -25.21
CA GLY A 166 4.26 9.85 -26.18
C GLY A 166 5.22 8.82 -25.57
N ILE A 167 5.09 8.52 -24.27
CA ILE A 167 5.96 7.61 -23.54
C ILE A 167 5.41 6.18 -23.66
N PRO A 168 6.19 5.23 -24.22
CA PRO A 168 5.76 3.83 -24.33
C PRO A 168 5.78 3.13 -22.97
N TYR A 169 4.75 2.33 -22.72
CA TYR A 169 4.61 1.56 -21.49
C TYR A 169 3.90 0.22 -21.74
N LEU A 170 4.10 -0.71 -20.82
CA LEU A 170 3.32 -1.94 -20.72
C LEU A 170 2.34 -1.83 -19.55
N HIS A 171 1.24 -2.56 -19.61
CA HIS A 171 0.21 -2.56 -18.56
C HIS A 171 -0.19 -3.99 -18.20
N LEU A 172 -0.45 -4.26 -16.93
CA LEU A 172 -0.94 -5.54 -16.45
C LEU A 172 -1.90 -5.36 -15.28
N ASP A 173 -3.05 -6.01 -15.38
CA ASP A 173 -4.03 -6.05 -14.31
C ASP A 173 -4.68 -7.43 -14.16
N GLY A 174 -5.72 -7.51 -13.32
CA GLY A 174 -6.46 -8.74 -13.08
C GLY A 174 -7.32 -9.18 -14.28
N SER A 175 -7.58 -8.29 -15.24
CA SER A 175 -8.33 -8.60 -16.47
C SER A 175 -7.43 -9.15 -17.58
N THR A 176 -6.11 -9.00 -17.44
CA THR A 176 -5.13 -9.44 -18.43
C THR A 176 -5.05 -10.98 -18.49
N PRO A 177 -5.36 -11.63 -19.64
CA PRO A 177 -5.29 -13.07 -19.79
C PRO A 177 -3.89 -13.63 -19.53
N GLU A 178 -3.81 -14.89 -19.09
CA GLU A 178 -2.53 -15.52 -18.70
C GLU A 178 -1.48 -15.55 -19.83
N ALA A 179 -1.90 -15.90 -21.05
CA ALA A 179 -0.99 -15.92 -22.21
C ALA A 179 -0.42 -14.52 -22.52
N GLU A 180 -1.25 -13.48 -22.41
CA GLU A 180 -0.84 -12.10 -22.64
C GLU A 180 0.03 -11.56 -21.49
N ARG A 181 -0.22 -12.00 -20.27
CA ARG A 181 0.62 -11.71 -19.10
C ARG A 181 2.06 -12.17 -19.32
N ALA A 182 2.27 -13.41 -19.74
CA ALA A 182 3.61 -13.93 -20.02
C ALA A 182 4.31 -13.09 -21.10
N ARG A 183 3.61 -12.82 -22.22
CA ARG A 183 4.13 -11.98 -23.30
C ARG A 183 4.57 -10.59 -22.85
N ARG A 184 3.77 -9.90 -22.02
CA ARG A 184 4.10 -8.56 -21.53
C ARG A 184 5.29 -8.57 -20.56
N VAL A 185 5.40 -9.61 -19.74
CA VAL A 185 6.56 -9.80 -18.87
C VAL A 185 7.83 -10.01 -19.70
N ASP A 186 7.77 -10.88 -20.71
CA ASP A 186 8.90 -11.14 -21.60
C ASP A 186 9.31 -9.88 -22.38
N ALA A 187 8.34 -9.12 -22.89
CA ALA A 187 8.59 -7.85 -23.58
C ALA A 187 9.28 -6.82 -22.67
N PHE A 188 8.84 -6.69 -21.41
CA PHE A 188 9.49 -5.81 -20.44
C PHE A 188 10.93 -6.25 -20.13
N GLN A 189 11.14 -7.55 -19.93
CA GLN A 189 12.46 -8.12 -19.67
C GLN A 189 13.41 -7.96 -20.86
N ALA A 190 12.89 -8.04 -22.08
CA ALA A 190 13.62 -7.77 -23.32
C ALA A 190 13.92 -6.27 -23.55
N GLY A 191 13.32 -5.38 -22.76
CA GLY A 191 13.53 -3.93 -22.86
C GLY A 191 12.68 -3.25 -23.95
N GLU A 192 11.56 -3.85 -24.36
CA GLU A 192 10.65 -3.25 -25.35
C GLU A 192 9.93 -2.00 -24.81
N ALA A 193 9.82 -1.87 -23.49
CA ALA A 193 9.30 -0.68 -22.82
C ALA A 193 10.08 -0.40 -21.54
N ALA A 194 10.27 0.87 -21.21
CA ALA A 194 10.94 1.28 -20.00
C ALA A 194 10.01 1.32 -18.77
N LEU A 195 8.69 1.37 -18.99
CA LEU A 195 7.69 1.42 -17.93
C LEU A 195 6.76 0.20 -17.99
N PHE A 196 6.45 -0.35 -16.82
CA PHE A 196 5.44 -1.39 -16.67
C PHE A 196 4.47 -1.06 -15.54
N LEU A 197 3.23 -0.71 -15.89
CA LEU A 197 2.15 -0.40 -14.97
C LEU A 197 1.46 -1.69 -14.53
N ILE A 198 1.37 -1.93 -13.23
CA ILE A 198 0.88 -3.18 -12.67
C ILE A 198 -0.09 -2.88 -11.53
N SER A 199 -1.32 -3.38 -11.60
CA SER A 199 -2.20 -3.30 -10.42
C SER A 199 -1.70 -4.20 -9.31
N LEU A 200 -1.72 -3.71 -8.08
CA LEU A 200 -1.22 -4.43 -6.90
C LEU A 200 -1.89 -5.81 -6.70
N LYS A 201 -3.18 -5.93 -7.07
CA LYS A 201 -3.91 -7.21 -7.06
C LYS A 201 -3.38 -8.22 -8.07
N ALA A 202 -2.93 -7.76 -9.24
CA ALA A 202 -2.40 -8.60 -10.30
C ALA A 202 -0.92 -9.00 -10.06
N GLY A 203 -0.22 -8.25 -9.20
CA GLY A 203 1.14 -8.54 -8.73
C GLY A 203 1.29 -9.79 -7.84
N GLY A 204 0.18 -10.35 -7.33
CA GLY A 204 0.18 -11.57 -6.50
C GLY A 204 0.60 -12.86 -7.23
N THR A 205 0.77 -12.81 -8.55
CA THR A 205 0.92 -13.99 -9.44
C THR A 205 2.34 -14.49 -9.67
N GLY A 206 3.32 -14.13 -8.83
CA GLY A 206 4.65 -14.76 -8.94
C GLY A 206 5.59 -14.16 -9.99
N LEU A 207 5.24 -13.03 -10.61
CA LEU A 207 5.95 -12.42 -11.75
C LEU A 207 7.46 -12.20 -11.51
N ASN A 208 8.27 -12.42 -12.55
CA ASN A 208 9.71 -12.14 -12.53
C ASN A 208 9.99 -10.85 -13.30
N LEU A 209 10.38 -9.76 -12.62
CA LEU A 209 10.50 -8.41 -13.21
C LEU A 209 11.86 -7.77 -12.89
N THR A 210 12.92 -8.56 -13.02
CA THR A 210 14.31 -8.20 -12.69
C THR A 210 14.90 -7.10 -13.56
N ALA A 211 14.32 -6.81 -14.73
CA ALA A 211 14.76 -5.72 -15.61
C ALA A 211 14.53 -4.30 -15.06
N ALA A 212 13.66 -4.12 -14.06
CA ALA A 212 13.33 -2.79 -13.54
C ALA A 212 14.32 -2.31 -12.48
N ASP A 213 14.95 -1.16 -12.64
CA ASP A 213 15.83 -0.53 -11.64
C ASP A 213 15.05 0.19 -10.54
N ASN A 214 13.83 0.58 -10.87
CA ASN A 214 13.00 1.39 -10.00
C ASN A 214 11.61 0.78 -9.80
N VAL A 215 11.04 1.02 -8.63
CA VAL A 215 9.65 0.71 -8.29
C VAL A 215 8.99 1.98 -7.80
N ILE A 216 7.88 2.37 -8.42
CA ILE A 216 7.07 3.52 -8.05
C ILE A 216 5.75 2.99 -7.46
N LEU A 217 5.51 3.26 -6.19
CA LEU A 217 4.26 2.98 -5.50
C LEU A 217 3.45 4.29 -5.47
N LEU A 218 2.37 4.33 -6.24
CA LEU A 218 1.53 5.54 -6.41
C LEU A 218 0.69 5.85 -5.16
N ASP A 219 0.35 4.83 -4.40
CA ASP A 219 -0.52 4.95 -3.24
C ASP A 219 -0.11 3.96 -2.14
N PRO A 220 0.01 4.42 -0.87
CA PRO A 220 0.32 3.54 0.24
C PRO A 220 -0.77 2.51 0.46
N TRP A 221 -0.37 1.27 0.74
CA TRP A 221 -1.26 0.20 1.13
C TRP A 221 -1.17 -0.07 2.63
N TRP A 222 -2.33 -0.10 3.28
CA TRP A 222 -2.62 -0.67 4.60
C TRP A 222 -1.81 -1.90 5.05
N ASN A 223 -1.27 -2.71 4.14
CA ASN A 223 -0.41 -3.83 4.50
C ASN A 223 0.98 -3.69 3.85
N PRO A 224 2.00 -3.32 4.65
CA PRO A 224 3.39 -3.25 4.18
C PRO A 224 3.89 -4.54 3.54
N ALA A 225 3.40 -5.70 3.98
CA ALA A 225 3.84 -6.98 3.43
C ALA A 225 3.45 -7.14 1.95
N VAL A 226 2.37 -6.51 1.49
CA VAL A 226 2.00 -6.59 0.07
C VAL A 226 2.80 -5.61 -0.78
N GLU A 227 3.16 -4.44 -0.23
CA GLU A 227 4.13 -3.56 -0.86
C GLU A 227 5.51 -4.22 -0.97
N ASP A 228 5.95 -4.88 0.09
CA ASP A 228 7.20 -5.64 0.10
C ASP A 228 7.12 -6.80 -0.90
N GLN A 229 6.00 -7.51 -1.01
CA GLN A 229 5.81 -8.55 -2.02
C GLN A 229 5.87 -7.99 -3.45
N ALA A 230 5.32 -6.80 -3.70
CA ALA A 230 5.39 -6.13 -5.01
C ALA A 230 6.83 -5.69 -5.34
N THR A 231 7.50 -5.09 -4.35
CA THR A 231 8.89 -4.65 -4.45
C THR A 231 9.86 -5.83 -4.66
N ASP A 232 9.62 -6.94 -3.97
CA ASP A 232 10.37 -8.18 -4.05
C ASP A 232 10.34 -8.83 -5.44
N ARG A 233 9.47 -8.37 -6.35
CA ARG A 233 9.44 -8.82 -7.76
C ARG A 233 10.56 -8.20 -8.60
N ALA A 234 10.94 -6.96 -8.27
CA ALA A 234 12.12 -6.30 -8.84
C ALA A 234 13.39 -6.69 -8.06
N HIS A 235 13.27 -6.90 -6.75
CA HIS A 235 14.37 -7.27 -5.84
C HIS A 235 14.40 -8.79 -5.56
N ARG A 236 14.75 -9.58 -6.59
CA ARG A 236 14.94 -11.03 -6.50
C ARG A 236 16.41 -11.43 -6.38
N ILE A 237 16.63 -12.61 -5.78
CA ILE A 237 17.94 -13.28 -5.69
C ILE A 237 18.44 -13.58 -7.11
N GLY A 238 19.69 -13.22 -7.42
CA GLY A 238 20.30 -13.36 -8.76
C GLY A 238 20.40 -12.07 -9.57
N ARG A 239 20.13 -10.92 -8.95
CA ARG A 239 20.34 -9.59 -9.51
C ARG A 239 21.53 -8.93 -8.81
N ASP A 240 22.44 -8.29 -9.56
CA ASP A 240 23.60 -7.55 -9.03
C ASP A 240 23.38 -6.03 -8.91
N ALA A 241 22.34 -5.49 -9.56
CA ALA A 241 22.03 -4.06 -9.56
C ALA A 241 21.11 -3.63 -8.39
N PRO A 242 21.37 -2.47 -7.74
CA PRO A 242 20.50 -1.92 -6.69
C PRO A 242 19.10 -1.60 -7.22
N VAL A 243 18.12 -1.59 -6.31
CA VAL A 243 16.72 -1.24 -6.62
C VAL A 243 16.29 -0.07 -5.77
N THR A 244 15.74 0.97 -6.40
CA THR A 244 15.17 2.12 -5.70
C THR A 244 13.65 2.04 -5.69
N VAL A 245 13.04 2.25 -4.54
CA VAL A 245 11.59 2.20 -4.34
C VAL A 245 11.07 3.56 -3.92
N TYR A 246 10.37 4.23 -4.83
CA TYR A 246 9.72 5.51 -4.60
C TYR A 246 8.29 5.28 -4.09
N ARG A 247 7.97 5.83 -2.92
CA ARG A 247 6.61 5.82 -2.34
C ARG A 247 6.04 7.20 -2.36
N LEU A 248 5.00 7.42 -3.17
CA LEU A 248 4.31 8.70 -3.18
C LEU A 248 3.32 8.76 -2.03
N VAL A 249 3.42 9.81 -1.22
CA VAL A 249 2.55 10.03 -0.07
C VAL A 249 2.02 11.46 -0.12
N ALA A 250 0.70 11.62 -0.20
CA ALA A 250 0.08 12.94 -0.12
C ALA A 250 0.12 13.44 1.34
N GLN A 251 0.90 14.49 1.60
CA GLN A 251 1.11 15.04 2.95
C GLN A 251 -0.19 15.58 3.55
N ASN A 252 -0.34 15.46 4.86
CA ASN A 252 -1.53 15.91 5.59
C ASN A 252 -2.83 15.31 5.03
N THR A 253 -2.78 14.04 4.60
CA THR A 253 -3.96 13.30 4.17
C THR A 253 -4.04 11.97 4.90
N VAL A 254 -5.08 11.19 4.61
CA VAL A 254 -5.22 9.82 5.09
C VAL A 254 -4.04 8.94 4.66
N GLU A 255 -3.36 9.23 3.54
CA GLU A 255 -2.18 8.49 3.12
C GLU A 255 -0.99 8.69 4.04
N ASP A 256 -0.76 9.94 4.46
CA ASP A 256 0.29 10.33 5.41
C ASP A 256 0.05 9.65 6.77
N ALA A 257 -1.21 9.68 7.24
CA ALA A 257 -1.61 8.99 8.47
C ALA A 257 -1.44 7.46 8.38
N ILE A 258 -1.80 6.85 7.25
CA ILE A 258 -1.58 5.42 7.00
C ILE A 258 -0.07 5.11 6.99
N TYR A 259 0.73 5.95 6.34
CA TYR A 259 2.18 5.77 6.27
C TYR A 259 2.84 5.91 7.65
N ALA A 260 2.44 6.90 8.45
CA ALA A 260 2.88 7.08 9.83
C ALA A 260 2.49 5.88 10.70
N LEU A 261 1.25 5.37 10.54
CA LEU A 261 0.81 4.15 11.22
C LEU A 261 1.67 2.94 10.85
N HIS A 262 2.12 2.82 9.59
CA HIS A 262 3.06 1.78 9.20
C HIS A 262 4.43 1.92 9.86
N ALA A 263 4.95 3.14 10.05
CA ALA A 263 6.20 3.35 10.75
C ALA A 263 6.09 2.91 12.23
N THR A 264 5.01 3.31 12.91
CA THR A 264 4.73 2.95 14.30
C THR A 264 4.45 1.44 14.46
N LYS A 265 3.62 0.86 13.58
CA LYS A 265 3.34 -0.58 13.58
C LYS A 265 4.57 -1.38 13.15
N ARG A 266 5.40 -1.00 12.19
CA ARG A 266 6.67 -1.73 11.91
C ARG A 266 7.63 -1.70 13.10
N ALA A 267 7.63 -0.63 13.91
CA ALA A 267 8.41 -0.56 15.14
C ALA A 267 7.87 -1.49 16.24
N LEU A 268 6.55 -1.69 16.31
CA LEU A 268 5.87 -2.54 17.31
C LEU A 268 5.63 -4.00 16.85
N VAL A 269 5.54 -4.22 15.55
CA VAL A 269 4.96 -5.41 14.88
C VAL A 269 6.00 -5.97 13.89
N GLY A 270 7.12 -6.46 14.44
CA GLY A 270 7.93 -7.49 13.76
C GLY A 270 7.21 -8.84 13.66
N GLN A 271 5.93 -8.92 14.05
CA GLN A 271 5.09 -10.12 14.13
C GLN A 271 3.62 -9.75 13.91
N VAL A 272 3.03 -10.11 12.77
CA VAL A 272 1.63 -10.57 12.54
C VAL A 272 1.25 -10.33 11.06
N LEU A 273 0.50 -11.29 10.51
CA LEU A 273 0.48 -11.77 9.12
C LEU A 273 -0.53 -11.11 8.18
N ASP A 274 -0.22 -11.26 6.89
CA ASP A 274 -1.06 -11.54 5.71
C ASP A 274 -2.21 -10.62 5.28
N GLY A 275 -2.28 -10.52 3.94
CA GLY A 275 -3.15 -9.65 3.16
C GLY A 275 -4.62 -9.72 3.55
N THR A 276 -5.29 -8.59 3.32
CA THR A 276 -6.71 -8.30 3.64
C THR A 276 -7.05 -8.05 5.11
N GLY A 277 -6.19 -8.42 6.06
CA GLY A 277 -6.47 -8.33 7.49
C GLY A 277 -6.14 -7.00 8.20
N ALA A 278 -5.27 -6.14 7.64
CA ALA A 278 -4.77 -4.97 8.38
C ALA A 278 -5.88 -3.95 8.73
N ALA A 279 -6.72 -3.59 7.75
CA ALA A 279 -7.89 -2.74 7.99
C ALA A 279 -9.02 -3.50 8.71
N ALA A 280 -8.98 -4.83 8.81
CA ALA A 280 -9.93 -5.65 9.58
C ALA A 280 -9.53 -5.79 11.06
N ALA A 281 -8.23 -5.65 11.35
CA ALA A 281 -7.66 -5.70 12.69
C ALA A 281 -7.75 -4.36 13.42
N MET A 282 -7.90 -3.23 12.70
CA MET A 282 -8.11 -1.92 13.32
C MET A 282 -9.52 -1.82 13.89
N ASP A 283 -9.66 -1.31 15.11
CA ASP A 283 -10.97 -1.05 15.70
C ASP A 283 -11.63 0.19 15.05
N MET A 284 -12.85 0.53 15.49
CA MET A 284 -13.58 1.66 14.91
C MET A 284 -12.90 3.01 15.21
N ASP A 285 -12.34 3.17 16.41
CA ASP A 285 -11.74 4.42 16.85
C ASP A 285 -10.44 4.70 16.10
N GLU A 286 -9.62 3.66 15.88
CA GLU A 286 -8.43 3.76 15.04
C GLU A 286 -8.78 4.17 13.60
N LEU A 287 -9.84 3.60 13.02
CA LEU A 287 -10.29 3.96 11.67
C LEU A 287 -10.81 5.40 11.60
N MET A 288 -11.56 5.85 12.61
CA MET A 288 -12.04 7.23 12.72
C MET A 288 -10.88 8.21 12.92
N GLY A 289 -9.85 7.85 13.69
CA GLY A 289 -8.64 8.66 13.92
C GLY A 289 -7.88 8.98 12.63
N LEU A 290 -7.90 8.06 11.64
CA LEU A 290 -7.31 8.31 10.32
C LEU A 290 -8.07 9.37 9.51
N ILE A 291 -9.40 9.44 9.66
CA ILE A 291 -10.22 10.46 9.00
C ILE A 291 -10.06 11.82 9.70
N ARG A 292 -9.95 11.82 11.04
CA ARG A 292 -9.72 13.05 11.82
C ARG A 292 -8.35 13.68 11.53
N GLY A 293 -7.35 12.85 11.19
CA GLY A 293 -5.97 13.28 11.01
C GLY A 293 -5.16 13.28 12.31
N ASP A 294 -5.61 12.50 13.30
CA ASP A 294 -4.99 12.41 14.63
C ASP A 294 -3.87 11.34 14.66
N ALA A 295 -3.89 10.42 13.70
CA ALA A 295 -2.90 9.35 13.58
C ALA A 295 -1.53 9.91 13.14
N GLY A 296 -0.69 10.26 14.13
CA GLY A 296 0.69 10.69 13.91
C GLY A 296 1.13 11.94 14.68
N ARG A 297 0.31 12.49 15.59
CA ARG A 297 0.75 13.52 16.55
C ARG A 297 1.08 12.93 17.91
#